data_AF-A0A3M1SG59-F1
#
_entry.id   AF-A0A3M1SG59-F1
#
_cell.length_a   1.000
_cell.length_b   1.000
_cell.length_c   1.000
_cell.angle_alpha   90.00
_cell.angle_beta   90.00
_cell.angle_gamma   90.00
#
_symmetry.space_group_name_H-M   'P 1'
#
loop_
_entity.id
_entity.type
_entity.pdbx_description
1 polymer ?
#
loop_
_entity_poly.entity_id
_entity_poly.type
_entity_poly.pdbx_seq_one_letter_code
_entity_poly.pdbx_strand_id
1 'polypeptide(L)' 'MAVSLALVVLLGLLSDYIFRKARLPGLVGMLIVGIICGPYVLNLMEPELMKVSADLRMVAL' A
#
# COMPACT_ATOMS: atom_id res chain seq x y z
N MET A 1 -14.91 1.84 -1.57
CA MET A 1 -14.27 0.56 -2.00
C MET A 1 -13.39 0.62 -3.25
N ALA A 2 -13.90 0.51 -4.50
CA ALA A 2 -13.03 0.27 -5.68
C ALA A 2 -12.04 1.42 -5.99
N VAL A 3 -12.50 2.66 -5.88
CA VAL A 3 -11.66 3.85 -6.11
C VAL A 3 -10.56 3.94 -5.04
N SER A 4 -10.89 3.78 -3.76
CA SER A 4 -9.89 3.79 -2.68
C SER A 4 -8.87 2.67 -2.83
N LEU A 5 -9.29 1.47 -3.24
CA LEU A 5 -8.40 0.34 -3.46
C LEU A 5 -7.46 0.60 -4.64
N ALA A 6 -7.99 1.13 -5.76
CA ALA A 6 -7.18 1.56 -6.89
C ALA A 6 -6.16 2.65 -6.51
N LEU A 7 -6.56 3.60 -5.66
CA LEU A 7 -5.71 4.71 -5.22
C LEU A 7 -4.58 4.23 -4.30
N VAL A 8 -4.86 3.30 -3.37
CA VAL A 8 -3.85 2.66 -2.52
C VAL A 8 -2.86 1.83 -3.34
N VAL A 9 -3.34 1.06 -4.31
CA VAL A 9 -2.49 0.24 -5.20
C VAL A 9 -1.62 1.13 -6.10
N LEU A 10 -2.19 2.19 -6.70
CA LEU A 10 -1.44 3.15 -7.53
C LEU A 10 -0.37 3.90 -6.74
N LEU A 11 -0.70 4.41 -5.55
CA LEU A 11 0.28 5.06 -4.67
C LEU A 11 1.38 4.08 -4.23
N GLY A 12 1.02 2.83 -3.97
CA GLY A 12 1.98 1.78 -3.62
C GLY A 12 2.99 1.49 -4.73
N LEU A 13 2.50 1.32 -5.96
CA LEU A 13 3.33 1.10 -7.15
C LEU A 13 4.21 2.30 -7.50
N LEU A 14 3.66 3.52 -7.43
CA LEU A 14 4.40 4.76 -7.67
C LEU A 14 5.57 4.92 -6.71
N SER A 15 5.34 4.64 -5.43
CA SER A 15 6.39 4.76 -4.43
C SER A 15 7.42 3.63 -4.53
N ASP A 16 7.02 2.39 -4.83
CA ASP A 16 7.97 1.30 -5.13
C ASP A 16 8.91 1.68 -6.29
N TYR A 17 8.38 2.34 -7.33
CA TYR A 17 9.19 2.85 -8.44
C TYR A 17 10.19 3.94 -8.00
N ILE A 18 9.75 4.88 -7.16
CA ILE A 18 10.61 5.94 -6.62
C ILE A 18 11.73 5.35 -5.73
N PHE A 19 11.41 4.39 -4.86
CA PHE A 19 12.38 3.77 -3.95
C PHE A 19 13.37 2.85 -4.67
N ARG A 20 12.93 2.13 -5.72
CA ARG A 20 13.86 1.39 -6.59
C ARG A 20 14.84 2.32 -7.28
N LYS A 21 14.39 3.50 -7.73
CA LYS A 21 15.26 4.50 -8.34
C LYS A 21 16.28 5.09 -7.35
N ALA A 22 15.95 5.09 -6.05
CA ALA A 22 16.84 5.50 -4.96
C ALA A 22 17.87 4.43 -4.53
N ARG A 23 17.97 3.27 -5.21
CA ARG A 23 18.85 2.14 -4.87
C ARG A 23 18.64 1.55 -3.46
N LEU A 24 17.49 1.77 -2.85
CA LEU A 24 17.14 1.15 -1.57
C LEU A 24 16.51 -0.23 -1.83
N PRO A 25 16.69 -1.20 -0.91
CA PRO A 25 16.01 -2.48 -1.01
C PRO A 25 14.50 -2.23 -1.07
N GLY A 26 13.84 -2.71 -2.12
CA GLY A 26 12.42 -2.42 -2.39
C GLY A 26 11.49 -2.77 -1.23
N LEU A 27 11.90 -3.73 -0.38
CA LEU A 27 11.22 -4.13 0.84
C LEU A 27 11.08 -2.98 1.86
N VAL A 28 12.09 -2.11 1.97
CA VAL A 28 12.04 -0.91 2.82
C VAL A 28 11.08 0.13 2.24
N GLY A 29 11.09 0.29 0.91
CA GLY A 29 10.14 1.17 0.21
C GLY A 29 8.69 0.72 0.42
N MET A 30 8.41 -0.58 0.26
CA MET A 30 7.08 -1.15 0.47
C MET A 30 6.56 -0.98 1.91
N LEU A 31 7.44 -1.08 2.92
CA LEU A 31 7.06 -0.85 4.32
C LEU A 31 6.77 0.63 4.62
N ILE A 32 7.63 1.54 4.16
CA ILE A 32 7.45 2.99 4.36
C ILE A 32 6.14 3.45 3.71
N VAL A 33 5.84 2.93 2.53
CA VAL A 33 4.58 3.17 1.83
C VAL A 33 3.40 2.65 2.62
N GLY A 34 3.46 1.43 3.16
CA GLY A 34 2.39 0.89 4.00
C GLY A 34 2.12 1.74 5.25
N ILE A 35 3.15 2.35 5.82
CA ILE A 35 3.04 3.25 6.97
C ILE A 35 2.44 4.61 6.56
N ILE A 36 2.89 5.19 5.44
CA ILE A 36 2.41 6.50 4.95
C ILE A 36 0.98 6.41 4.37
N CYS A 37 0.68 5.38 3.57
CA CYS A 37 -0.67 5.11 3.08
C CYS A 37 -1.58 4.51 4.15
N GLY A 38 -1.02 4.11 5.30
CA GLY A 38 -1.77 3.56 6.40
C GLY A 38 -2.76 4.57 6.99
N PRO A 39 -3.76 4.08 7.75
CA PRO A 39 -4.82 4.91 8.33
C PRO A 39 -4.30 5.99 9.28
N TYR A 40 -3.05 5.83 9.75
CA TYR A 40 -2.38 6.72 10.68
C TYR A 40 -1.81 8.00 10.06
N VAL A 41 -1.54 8.06 8.76
CA VAL A 41 -0.93 9.24 8.12
C VAL A 41 -1.83 9.85 7.05
N LEU A 42 -2.26 9.06 6.07
CA LEU A 42 -3.11 9.55 4.97
C LEU A 42 -4.60 9.25 5.16
N ASN A 43 -5.00 8.47 6.17
CA ASN A 43 -6.39 8.03 6.41
C ASN A 43 -7.09 7.42 5.18
N LEU A 44 -6.32 7.02 4.16
CA LEU A 44 -6.82 6.51 2.88
C LEU A 44 -7.27 5.05 2.96
N MET A 45 -6.83 4.33 4.00
CA MET A 45 -7.33 3.00 4.29
C MET A 45 -8.72 3.09 4.92
N GLU A 46 -9.74 3.03 4.07
CA GLU A 46 -11.11 2.81 4.50
C GLU A 46 -11.17 1.56 5.40
N PRO A 47 -11.98 1.57 6.48
CA PRO A 47 -12.13 0.41 7.38
C PRO A 47 -12.63 -0.86 6.66
N GLU A 48 -13.24 -0.72 5.48
CA GLU A 48 -13.56 -1.86 4.61
C GLU A 48 -12.31 -2.57 4.06
N LEU A 49 -11.23 -1.84 3.75
CA LEU A 49 -9.96 -2.44 3.30
C LEU A 49 -9.33 -3.31 4.38
N MET A 50 -9.48 -2.92 5.65
CA MET A 50 -9.01 -3.70 6.80
C MET A 50 -9.80 -5.01 6.95
N LYS A 51 -11.10 -5.00 6.68
CA LYS A 51 -11.94 -6.22 6.71
C LYS A 51 -11.58 -7.20 5.59
N VAL A 52 -11.28 -6.70 4.39
CA VAL A 52 -10.94 -7.55 3.22
C VAL A 52 -9.43 -7.88 3.19
N SER A 53 -8.62 -7.31 4.09
CA SER A 53 -7.17 -7.53 4.13
C SER A 53 -6.76 -9.00 4.29
N ALA A 54 -7.58 -9.81 4.98
CA ALA A 54 -7.33 -11.23 5.13
C ALA A 54 -7.47 -11.98 3.80
N ASP A 55 -8.54 -11.73 3.04
CA ASP A 55 -8.78 -12.34 1.74
C ASP A 55 -7.73 -11.88 0.71
N LEU A 56 -7.36 -10.60 0.73
CA LEU A 56 -6.31 -10.06 -0.15
C LEU A 56 -4.94 -10.71 0.10
N ARG A 57 -4.60 -11.01 1.37
CA ARG A 57 -3.37 -11.75 1.68
C ARG A 57 -3.42 -13.19 1.17
N MET A 58 -4.57 -13.86 1.24
CA MET A 58 -4.72 -15.21 0.69
C MET A 58 -4.56 -15.25 -0.83
N VAL A 59 -5.01 -14.24 -1.55
CA VAL A 59 -4.84 -14.17 -3.02
C VAL A 59 -3.38 -13.90 -3.41
N ALA A 60 -2.61 -13.23 -2.53
CA ALA A 60 -1.23 -12.87 -2.79
C ALA A 60 -0.20 -13.96 -2.44
N LEU A 61 -0.62 -15.01 -1.71
CA LEU A 61 0.23 -16.07 -1.17
C LEU A 61 0.07 -17.36 -2.00
#